data_AF-A0A8X7C3L5-F1
#
_entry.id   AF-A0A8X7C3L5-F1
#
_cell.length_a   1.000
_cell.length_b   1.000
_cell.length_c   1.000
_cell.angle_alpha   90.00
_cell.angle_beta   90.00
_cell.angle_gamma   90.00
#
_symmetry.space_group_name_H-M   'P 1'
#
loop_
_entity.id
_entity.type
_entity.pdbx_description
1 polymer ?
#
loop_
_entity_poly.entity_id
_entity_poly.type
_entity_poly.pdbx_seq_one_letter_code
_entity_poly.pdbx_strand_id
1 'polypeptide(L)'
;MEVACWISLLLAKKCILAGDHHQLSPTILSKKAAGLVATFYENKLVANETVRSSVLSDLSGVDATDITSKALMIIHTSGFAMRDQLMDGNKGEARLVEIHIDQLVQWGLQASSIAVFTPYKF
;
A
#
# COMPACT_ATOMS: atom_id res chain seq x y z
N MET A 1 -8.17 12.62 18.71
CA MET A 1 -7.37 13.53 17.84
C MET A 1 -8.01 14.89 17.69
N GLU A 2 -9.34 15.02 17.80
CA GLU A 2 -10.01 16.33 17.84
C GLU A 2 -9.34 17.31 18.82
N VAL A 3 -9.05 16.88 20.05
CA VAL A 3 -8.35 17.65 21.12
C VAL A 3 -6.99 18.22 20.69
N ALA A 4 -6.23 17.53 19.83
CA ALA A 4 -4.93 18.03 19.37
C ALA A 4 -5.08 19.18 18.36
N CYS A 5 -6.15 19.18 17.55
CA CYS A 5 -6.44 20.25 16.61
C CYS A 5 -6.87 21.55 17.33
N TRP A 6 -7.41 21.47 18.56
CA TRP A 6 -7.84 22.64 19.34
C TRP A 6 -6.69 23.59 19.68
N ILE A 7 -5.46 23.10 19.83
CA ILE A 7 -4.28 23.93 20.14
C ILE A 7 -4.08 25.01 19.06
N SER A 8 -4.18 24.64 17.79
CA SER A 8 -3.98 25.56 16.68
C SER A 8 -5.28 26.31 16.31
N LEU A 9 -6.44 25.68 16.48
CA LEU A 9 -7.75 26.28 16.19
C LEU A 9 -8.06 27.49 17.06
N LEU A 10 -7.61 27.49 18.32
CA LEU A 10 -7.84 28.60 19.26
C LEU A 10 -6.94 29.83 19.03
N LEU A 11 -5.93 29.72 18.17
CA LEU A 11 -4.95 30.78 17.91
C LEU A 11 -5.29 31.67 16.70
N ALA A 12 -6.34 31.35 15.93
CA ALA A 12 -6.68 32.05 14.71
C ALA A 12 -8.19 32.37 14.62
N LYS A 13 -8.53 33.49 13.96
CA LYS A 13 -9.93 33.87 13.68
C LYS A 13 -10.59 33.01 12.60
N LYS A 14 -9.80 32.25 11.83
CA LYS A 14 -10.25 31.36 10.75
C LYS A 14 -9.25 30.22 10.61
N CYS A 15 -9.74 29.00 10.41
CA CYS A 15 -8.94 27.81 10.14
C CYS A 15 -9.48 27.07 8.92
N ILE A 16 -8.59 26.43 8.17
CA ILE A 16 -8.90 25.52 7.07
C ILE A 16 -8.25 24.18 7.43
N LEU A 17 -9.07 23.15 7.59
CA LEU A 17 -8.60 21.79 7.79
C LEU A 17 -8.70 21.03 6.46
N ALA A 18 -7.61 20.41 6.05
CA ALA A 18 -7.56 19.55 4.87
C ALA A 18 -6.99 18.19 5.27
N GLY A 19 -7.55 17.13 4.71
CA GLY A 19 -7.17 15.75 4.99
C GLY A 19 -8.14 14.77 4.34
N ASP A 20 -7.87 13.49 4.51
CA ASP A 20 -8.68 12.41 3.97
C ASP A 20 -9.09 11.46 5.11
N HIS A 21 -10.38 11.49 5.46
CA HIS A 21 -10.93 10.74 6.59
C HIS A 21 -11.09 9.23 6.32
N HIS A 22 -10.85 8.79 5.07
CA HIS A 22 -10.77 7.37 4.70
C HIS A 22 -9.34 6.81 4.69
N GLN A 23 -8.33 7.66 4.89
CA GLN A 23 -6.96 7.23 5.12
C GLN A 23 -6.72 6.95 6.61
N LEU A 24 -5.47 6.65 6.98
CA LEU A 24 -5.12 6.27 8.35
C LEU A 24 -5.60 7.31 9.36
N SER A 25 -6.60 6.92 10.13
CA SER A 25 -7.00 7.65 11.32
C SER A 25 -5.82 7.67 12.32
N PRO A 26 -5.79 8.62 13.26
CA PRO A 26 -5.05 8.44 14.51
C PRO A 26 -5.36 7.04 15.06
N THR A 27 -4.33 6.29 15.45
CA THR A 27 -4.49 4.88 15.84
C THR A 27 -5.59 4.70 16.88
N ILE A 28 -6.74 4.13 16.47
CA ILE A 28 -7.85 3.68 17.32
C ILE A 28 -8.04 2.19 17.05
N LEU A 29 -8.12 1.41 18.13
CA LEU A 29 -8.15 -0.06 18.11
C LEU A 29 -9.56 -0.60 17.79
N SER A 30 -10.02 -0.61 16.54
CA SER A 30 -11.21 -1.39 16.12
C SER A 30 -11.30 -1.60 14.59
N LYS A 31 -11.91 -2.72 14.15
CA LYS A 31 -11.75 -3.32 12.81
C LYS A 31 -13.04 -3.43 11.98
N LYS A 32 -12.99 -3.01 10.70
CA LYS A 32 -13.43 -3.76 9.49
C LYS A 32 -13.05 -2.98 8.21
N ALA A 33 -12.76 -3.67 7.09
CA ALA A 33 -12.50 -3.04 5.78
C ALA A 33 -13.02 -3.89 4.59
N ALA A 34 -13.48 -3.23 3.52
CA ALA A 34 -13.86 -3.80 2.22
C ALA A 34 -13.39 -2.86 1.06
N GLY A 35 -13.55 -3.26 -0.21
CA GLY A 35 -12.84 -2.76 -1.40
C GLY A 35 -12.66 -1.24 -1.59
N LEU A 36 -11.45 -0.82 -1.96
CA LEU A 36 -10.93 0.56 -1.81
C LEU A 36 -11.87 1.68 -2.32
N VAL A 37 -12.15 1.76 -3.62
CA VAL A 37 -12.88 2.92 -4.18
C VAL A 37 -14.38 2.86 -3.89
N ALA A 38 -15.01 1.70 -4.03
CA ALA A 38 -16.43 1.53 -3.78
C ALA A 38 -16.80 1.63 -2.30
N THR A 39 -15.95 1.06 -1.42
CA THR A 39 -16.21 1.00 0.02
C THR A 39 -15.78 2.27 0.73
N PHE A 40 -14.65 2.86 0.34
CA PHE A 40 -14.16 4.05 1.03
C PHE A 40 -14.60 5.34 0.34
N TYR A 41 -14.73 5.39 -0.98
CA TYR A 41 -15.02 6.66 -1.68
C TYR A 41 -16.31 6.64 -2.49
N GLU A 42 -17.19 5.66 -2.27
CA GLU A 42 -18.50 5.55 -2.94
C GLU A 42 -18.40 5.65 -4.48
N ASN A 43 -17.33 5.09 -5.08
CA ASN A 43 -17.06 5.19 -6.53
C ASN A 43 -16.84 6.62 -7.08
N LYS A 44 -16.53 7.60 -6.23
CA LYS A 44 -16.30 9.00 -6.65
C LYS A 44 -14.90 9.27 -7.22
N LEU A 45 -13.94 8.37 -7.03
CA LEU A 45 -12.59 8.55 -7.56
C LEU A 45 -12.52 8.14 -9.04
N VAL A 46 -11.97 9.02 -9.86
CA VAL A 46 -11.69 8.77 -11.29
C VAL A 46 -10.19 8.96 -11.50
N ALA A 47 -9.52 7.95 -12.07
CA ALA A 47 -8.11 8.07 -12.42
C ALA A 47 -7.93 9.07 -13.56
N ASN A 48 -6.94 9.95 -13.43
CA ASN A 48 -6.55 10.84 -14.52
C ASN A 48 -6.04 10.03 -15.73
N GLU A 49 -6.24 10.53 -16.95
CA GLU A 49 -5.84 9.85 -18.19
C GLU A 49 -4.36 9.47 -18.23
N THR A 50 -3.50 10.28 -17.62
CA THR A 50 -2.05 10.05 -17.60
C THR A 50 -1.63 8.85 -16.74
N VAL A 51 -2.48 8.41 -15.80
CA VAL A 51 -2.14 7.34 -14.84
C VAL A 51 -3.08 6.13 -14.87
N ARG A 52 -4.24 6.24 -15.54
CA ARG A 52 -5.31 5.21 -15.49
C ARG A 52 -4.88 3.81 -15.94
N SER A 53 -3.80 3.72 -16.73
CA SER A 53 -3.31 2.47 -17.31
C SER A 53 -1.81 2.27 -17.07
N SER A 54 -1.20 3.07 -16.19
CA SER A 54 0.24 2.99 -15.93
C SER A 54 0.63 1.65 -15.32
N VAL A 55 1.65 1.03 -15.89
CA VAL A 55 2.25 -0.23 -15.43
C VAL A 55 3.78 -0.08 -15.33
N LEU A 56 4.46 -1.04 -14.69
CA LEU A 56 5.90 -0.95 -14.49
C LEU A 56 6.68 -1.00 -15.81
N SER A 57 6.19 -1.74 -16.81
CA SER A 57 6.82 -1.81 -18.14
C SER A 57 6.76 -0.50 -18.93
N ASP A 58 6.01 0.50 -18.48
CA ASP A 58 6.04 1.86 -19.08
C ASP A 58 7.29 2.64 -18.67
N LEU A 59 8.02 2.19 -17.64
CA LEU A 59 9.26 2.81 -17.19
C LEU A 59 10.41 2.41 -18.12
N SER A 60 11.20 3.40 -18.54
CA SER A 60 12.41 3.16 -19.33
C SER A 60 13.37 2.23 -18.60
N GLY A 61 13.81 1.17 -19.29
CA GLY A 61 14.73 0.18 -18.75
C GLY A 61 14.09 -0.93 -17.93
N VAL A 62 12.76 -0.99 -17.84
CA VAL A 62 12.04 -2.12 -17.23
C VAL A 62 11.55 -3.09 -18.31
N ASP A 63 11.89 -4.37 -18.16
CA ASP A 63 11.47 -5.42 -19.09
C ASP A 63 9.94 -5.62 -19.05
N ALA A 64 9.33 -5.86 -20.21
CA ALA A 64 7.93 -6.24 -20.31
C ALA A 64 7.76 -7.74 -19.99
N THR A 65 7.07 -8.04 -18.89
CA THR A 65 6.79 -9.39 -18.42
C THR A 65 5.32 -9.51 -17.99
N ASP A 66 4.85 -10.75 -17.78
CA ASP A 66 3.51 -11.00 -17.24
C ASP A 66 3.23 -10.32 -15.89
N ILE A 67 4.29 -9.92 -15.18
CA ILE A 67 4.24 -9.23 -13.89
C ILE A 67 4.30 -7.71 -14.10
N THR A 68 5.32 -7.21 -14.81
CA THR A 68 5.56 -5.76 -14.96
C THR A 68 4.51 -5.08 -15.83
N SER A 69 3.77 -5.84 -16.64
CA SER A 69 2.63 -5.35 -17.43
C SER A 69 1.29 -5.39 -16.68
N LYS A 70 1.29 -5.67 -15.36
CA LYS A 70 0.09 -5.65 -14.51
C LYS A 70 0.29 -4.71 -13.32
N ALA A 71 -0.70 -3.87 -13.06
CA ALA A 71 -0.68 -2.97 -11.91
C ALA A 71 -0.92 -3.68 -10.56
N LEU A 72 -1.54 -4.86 -10.57
CA LEU A 72 -1.86 -5.62 -9.36
C LEU A 72 -1.61 -7.12 -9.56
N MET A 73 -0.88 -7.70 -8.62
CA MET A 73 -0.69 -9.14 -8.45
C MET A 73 -1.03 -9.51 -7.01
N ILE A 74 -1.79 -10.58 -6.82
CA ILE A 74 -2.11 -11.13 -5.50
C ILE A 74 -1.53 -12.55 -5.43
N ILE A 75 -0.64 -12.78 -4.46
CA ILE A 75 -0.08 -14.10 -4.19
C ILE A 75 -0.84 -14.70 -3.02
N HIS A 76 -1.52 -15.81 -3.26
CA HIS A 76 -2.29 -16.50 -2.23
C HIS A 76 -1.43 -17.59 -1.58
N THR A 77 -1.12 -17.43 -0.29
CA THR A 77 -0.19 -18.32 0.45
C THR A 77 -0.89 -19.44 1.23
N SER A 78 -2.23 -19.53 1.19
CA SER A 78 -2.96 -20.55 1.94
C SER A 78 -2.61 -21.97 1.47
N GLY A 79 -2.59 -22.94 2.39
CA GLY A 79 -2.35 -24.35 2.05
C GLY A 79 -0.86 -24.70 1.89
N PHE A 80 0.02 -23.70 1.91
CA PHE A 80 1.45 -23.90 2.07
C PHE A 80 1.81 -23.81 3.56
N ALA A 81 2.62 -24.74 4.06
CA ALA A 81 3.13 -24.73 5.44
C ALA A 81 4.23 -23.64 5.61
N MET A 82 3.83 -22.38 5.44
CA MET A 82 4.73 -21.21 5.44
C MET A 82 4.84 -20.53 6.81
N ARG A 83 4.00 -20.96 7.77
CA ARG A 83 4.04 -20.49 9.15
C ARG A 83 5.02 -21.34 9.97
N ASP A 84 6.15 -20.74 10.32
CA ASP A 84 6.84 -21.12 11.55
C ASP A 84 5.90 -20.80 12.73
N GLN A 85 5.77 -21.72 13.69
CA GLN A 85 4.86 -21.64 14.83
C GLN A 85 5.21 -20.56 15.87
N LEU A 86 6.01 -19.56 15.51
CA LEU A 86 6.49 -18.51 16.42
C LEU A 86 5.85 -17.16 16.08
N MET A 87 5.54 -16.40 17.13
CA MET A 87 4.64 -15.24 17.15
C MET A 87 5.14 -13.98 16.43
N ASP A 88 6.29 -14.03 15.76
CA ASP A 88 6.93 -12.88 15.12
C ASP A 88 7.09 -13.10 13.61
N GLY A 89 6.03 -12.78 12.86
CA GLY A 89 6.04 -12.69 11.39
C GLY A 89 5.88 -14.01 10.63
N ASN A 90 5.67 -13.88 9.32
CA ASN A 90 5.53 -15.01 8.40
C ASN A 90 6.79 -15.11 7.52
N LYS A 91 7.75 -15.94 7.94
CA LYS A 91 9.04 -16.08 7.22
C LYS A 91 8.87 -16.58 5.79
N GLY A 92 7.90 -17.45 5.53
CA GLY A 92 7.62 -17.91 4.17
C GLY A 92 7.14 -16.78 3.27
N GLU A 93 6.24 -15.92 3.77
CA GLU A 93 5.84 -14.69 3.05
C GLU A 93 7.00 -13.72 2.86
N ALA A 94 7.84 -13.51 3.88
CA ALA A 94 9.01 -12.66 3.77
C ALA A 94 9.98 -13.16 2.67
N ARG A 95 10.20 -14.47 2.58
CA ARG A 95 11.02 -15.08 1.53
C ARG A 95 10.40 -14.93 0.14
N LEU A 96 9.08 -15.07 0.01
CA LEU A 96 8.39 -14.85 -1.26
C LEU A 96 8.52 -13.39 -1.72
N VAL A 97 8.43 -12.44 -0.79
CA VAL A 97 8.65 -11.01 -1.06
C VAL A 97 10.07 -10.76 -1.53
N GLU A 98 11.08 -11.32 -0.86
CA GLU A 98 12.49 -11.22 -1.27
C GLU A 98 12.71 -11.73 -2.70
N ILE A 99 12.23 -12.94 -3.01
CA ILE A 99 12.33 -13.53 -4.36
C ILE A 99 11.68 -12.61 -5.41
N HIS A 100 10.51 -12.03 -5.08
CA HIS A 100 9.82 -11.16 -6.01
C HIS A 100 10.55 -9.83 -6.24
N ILE A 101 11.14 -9.25 -5.19
CA ILE A 101 11.97 -8.04 -5.31
C ILE A 101 13.19 -8.32 -6.19
N ASP A 102 13.88 -9.43 -5.97
CA ASP A 102 15.04 -9.82 -6.79
C ASP A 102 14.66 -9.93 -8.27
N GLN A 103 13.50 -10.50 -8.58
CA GLN A 103 12.98 -10.56 -9.96
C GLN A 103 12.71 -9.17 -10.53
N LEU A 104 12.05 -8.29 -9.79
CA LEU A 104 11.77 -6.92 -10.25
C LEU A 104 13.05 -6.14 -10.53
N VAL A 105 14.06 -6.30 -9.67
CA VAL A 105 15.38 -5.67 -9.87
C VAL A 105 16.09 -6.26 -11.08
N GLN A 106 16.04 -7.57 -11.28
CA GLN A 106 16.60 -8.22 -12.48
C GLN A 106 15.94 -7.75 -13.76
N TRP A 107 14.64 -7.46 -13.73
CA TRP A 107 13.89 -6.86 -14.85
C TRP A 107 14.06 -5.35 -14.97
N GLY A 108 15.04 -4.75 -14.28
CA GLY A 108 15.46 -3.37 -14.47
C GLY A 108 14.81 -2.33 -13.55
N LEU A 109 13.92 -2.75 -12.63
CA LEU A 109 13.35 -1.82 -11.65
C LEU A 109 14.41 -1.43 -10.61
N GLN A 110 14.55 -0.13 -10.36
CA GLN A 110 15.50 0.37 -9.36
C GLN A 110 15.02 0.00 -7.95
N ALA A 111 15.89 -0.58 -7.13
CA ALA A 111 15.55 -0.97 -5.75
C ALA A 111 15.04 0.22 -4.91
N SER A 112 15.54 1.43 -5.17
CA SER A 112 15.08 2.67 -4.52
C SER A 112 13.62 3.04 -4.83
N SER A 113 13.05 2.45 -5.88
CA SER A 113 11.65 2.65 -6.29
C SER A 113 10.70 1.58 -5.71
N ILE A 114 11.22 0.64 -4.93
CA ILE A 114 10.45 -0.44 -4.31
C ILE A 114 10.27 -0.15 -2.83
N ALA A 115 9.04 -0.27 -2.33
CA ALA A 115 8.72 -0.18 -0.92
C ALA A 115 7.95 -1.43 -0.47
N VAL A 116 8.33 -1.98 0.70
CA VAL A 116 7.66 -3.14 1.31
C VAL A 116 6.89 -2.66 2.54
N PHE A 117 5.60 -3.00 2.59
CA PHE A 117 4.73 -2.67 3.72
C PHE A 117 4.27 -3.93 4.45
N THR A 118 4.29 -3.91 5.77
CA THR A 118 3.75 -4.97 6.64
C THR A 118 2.99 -4.35 7.82
N PRO A 119 1.88 -4.94 8.28
CA PRO A 119 1.16 -4.45 9.45
C PRO A 119 1.86 -4.81 10.78
N TYR A 120 2.86 -5.69 10.74
CA TYR A 120 3.60 -6.14 11.92
C TYR A 120 4.78 -5.22 12.20
N LYS A 121 4.94 -4.83 13.47
CA LYS A 121 6.18 -4.23 13.95
C LYS A 121 7.13 -5.37 14.31
N PHE A 122 8.35 -5.31 13.80
CA PHE A 122 9.45 -6.16 14.23
C PHE A 122 10.24 -5.46 15.34
#